data_AF-A0A167C213-F1
#
_entry.id   AF-A0A167C213-F1
#
_cell.length_a   1.000
_cell.length_b   1.000
_cell.length_c   1.000
_cell.angle_alpha   90.00
_cell.angle_beta   90.00
_cell.angle_gamma   90.00
#
_symmetry.space_group_name_H-M   'P 1'
#
loop_
_entity.id
_entity.type
_entity.pdbx_description
1 polymer ?
#
loop_
_entity_poly.entity_id
_entity_poly.type
_entity_poly.pdbx_seq_one_letter_code
_entity_poly.pdbx_strand_id
1 'polypeptide(L)'
;MRPLRTAGAFGRTATNVCFHTSAQSQVRRPWVHTKKRPAEPQIPPSWRPFEVPEVVLDLDSWDSGYARPYDNAENFAQQKKWGEMPRIDATWRRIKNFEFDRQRVSDNFAKVAGRDYWRQRWTVTDLDIMTTALRGTPKHRRRPDKKRAYGSDADGILSSVAFENAIPMSTFQDEKSFLSWLLHRKTSTLPIPRNRPKISQELISKQGSLKDLRRYVLFLLQQSNDGPWHVHRCNEHIARVLFHVLSQPEKNSPTLLNFLPFFNNLFALYQKNGWSLGPELCGACLILSAQAFQLRAAERFLEHGLKQGYWVYGKPWISDVEVALKTLHRRWDKEARDNASSQGAEVYHAPGNRSSPNSHKETLARLLAGDAGDDGKASFKAVVESNPGHEGLHEQFSRLVDRVGSLPDQLSKTELSGGKG
;
A
#
# COMPACT_ATOMS: atom_id res chain seq x y z
N MET A 1 -55.37 37.05 39.84
CA MET A 1 -55.82 35.96 40.73
C MET A 1 -57.30 35.74 40.51
N ARG A 2 -57.68 34.47 40.30
CA ARG A 2 -59.03 33.89 40.40
C ARG A 2 -60.05 34.19 39.26
N PRO A 3 -60.96 33.23 38.99
CA PRO A 3 -60.88 32.47 37.72
C PRO A 3 -62.25 32.10 37.08
N LEU A 4 -62.16 31.34 35.98
CA LEU A 4 -62.93 30.12 35.64
C LEU A 4 -64.43 30.14 35.25
N ARG A 5 -64.66 29.29 34.24
CA ARG A 5 -65.86 28.48 33.86
C ARG A 5 -66.88 29.13 32.92
N THR A 6 -66.94 28.79 31.63
CA THR A 6 -67.22 27.52 30.89
C THR A 6 -68.70 27.23 30.67
N ALA A 7 -69.07 27.07 29.40
CA ALA A 7 -70.06 26.16 28.79
C ALA A 7 -70.75 26.91 27.65
N GLY A 8 -71.10 26.34 26.50
CA GLY A 8 -70.98 24.99 26.00
C GLY A 8 -71.09 25.04 24.47
N ALA A 9 -70.75 23.92 23.85
CA ALA A 9 -70.59 23.78 22.42
C ALA A 9 -71.83 23.16 21.75
N PHE A 10 -71.83 23.27 20.41
CA PHE A 10 -72.48 22.45 19.39
C PHE A 10 -73.97 22.64 19.07
N GLY A 11 -74.23 23.15 17.85
CA GLY A 11 -74.62 22.24 16.76
C GLY A 11 -75.97 22.49 16.06
N ARG A 12 -75.87 22.68 14.72
CA ARG A 12 -76.84 22.33 13.65
C ARG A 12 -78.08 23.25 13.54
N THR A 13 -78.67 23.58 12.38
CA THR A 13 -78.73 22.94 11.05
C THR A 13 -79.25 23.94 10.00
N ALA A 14 -79.12 23.55 8.74
CA ALA A 14 -79.43 24.26 7.50
C ALA A 14 -80.86 24.81 7.33
N THR A 15 -81.00 25.83 6.48
CA THR A 15 -82.25 26.16 5.79
C THR A 15 -81.99 26.39 4.31
N ASN A 16 -82.78 25.67 3.50
CA ASN A 16 -82.79 25.68 2.04
C ASN A 16 -83.33 27.00 1.46
N VAL A 17 -82.69 27.41 0.37
CA VAL A 17 -83.20 28.00 -0.88
C VAL A 17 -84.59 28.66 -0.89
N CYS A 18 -84.63 29.93 -1.33
CA CYS A 18 -85.69 30.43 -2.19
C CYS A 18 -85.08 31.26 -3.32
N PHE A 19 -85.39 30.88 -4.57
CA PHE A 19 -85.12 31.62 -5.79
C PHE A 19 -86.12 32.77 -5.92
N HIS A 20 -85.63 33.99 -6.13
CA HIS A 20 -86.41 35.05 -6.76
C HIS A 20 -85.71 35.51 -8.02
N THR A 21 -86.27 35.07 -9.15
CA THR A 21 -86.03 35.62 -10.47
C THR A 21 -86.62 37.03 -10.52
N SER A 22 -85.79 38.03 -10.75
CA SER A 22 -86.23 39.26 -11.40
C SER A 22 -85.20 39.62 -12.47
N ALA A 23 -85.61 39.40 -13.70
CA ALA A 23 -84.89 39.86 -14.88
C ALA A 23 -85.01 41.39 -14.95
N GLN A 24 -83.89 42.09 -14.80
CA GLN A 24 -83.71 43.38 -15.44
C GLN A 24 -82.42 43.37 -16.24
N SER A 25 -82.62 43.34 -17.55
CA SER A 25 -81.62 43.57 -18.57
C SER A 25 -80.99 44.95 -18.37
N GLN A 26 -79.84 44.97 -17.72
CA GLN A 26 -78.83 46.00 -17.97
C GLN A 26 -77.72 45.33 -18.77
N VAL A 27 -77.54 45.77 -20.01
CA VAL A 27 -76.36 45.44 -20.83
C VAL A 27 -75.15 46.12 -20.16
N ARG A 28 -74.65 45.52 -19.08
CA ARG A 28 -73.32 45.82 -18.54
C ARG A 28 -72.33 45.06 -19.41
N ARG A 29 -71.51 45.80 -20.15
CA ARG A 29 -70.34 45.24 -20.84
C ARG A 29 -69.55 44.40 -19.82
N PRO A 30 -69.13 43.17 -20.14
CA PRO A 30 -68.38 42.36 -19.21
C PRO A 30 -67.10 43.12 -18.85
N TRP A 31 -66.89 43.31 -17.54
CA TRP A 31 -65.65 43.86 -17.01
C TRP A 31 -64.57 42.80 -17.27
N VAL A 32 -63.84 42.96 -18.38
CA VAL A 32 -62.69 42.12 -18.66
C VAL A 32 -61.64 42.52 -17.63
N HIS A 33 -61.48 41.71 -16.59
CA HIS A 33 -60.29 41.77 -15.75
C HIS A 33 -59.08 41.59 -16.69
N THR A 34 -58.42 42.68 -17.06
CA THR A 34 -57.07 42.61 -17.60
C THR A 34 -56.19 42.14 -16.45
N LYS A 35 -56.11 40.82 -16.26
CA LYS A 35 -55.13 40.21 -15.35
C LYS A 35 -53.78 40.76 -15.79
N LYS A 36 -53.14 41.58 -14.95
CA LYS A 36 -51.74 41.94 -15.15
C LYS A 36 -50.98 40.63 -15.32
N ARG A 37 -50.35 40.44 -16.49
CA ARG A 37 -49.46 39.30 -16.72
C ARG A 37 -48.48 39.29 -15.54
N PRO A 38 -48.37 38.19 -14.76
CA PRO A 38 -47.33 38.09 -13.75
C PRO A 38 -45.97 38.38 -14.40
N ALA A 39 -45.09 39.08 -13.70
CA ALA A 39 -43.73 39.29 -14.18
C ALA A 39 -43.10 37.93 -14.52
N GLU A 40 -42.47 37.85 -15.69
CA GLU A 40 -41.87 36.62 -16.17
C GLU A 40 -40.78 36.19 -15.16
N PRO A 41 -40.86 34.98 -14.59
CA PRO A 41 -39.92 34.56 -13.57
C PRO A 41 -38.51 34.55 -14.15
N GLN A 42 -37.56 35.18 -13.45
CA GLN A 42 -36.15 35.15 -13.86
C GLN A 42 -35.59 33.75 -13.61
N ILE A 43 -35.61 32.95 -14.67
CA ILE A 43 -35.11 31.58 -14.66
C ILE A 43 -33.58 31.64 -14.82
N PRO A 44 -32.79 31.04 -13.91
CA PRO A 44 -31.34 31.00 -14.05
C PRO A 44 -30.92 30.19 -15.30
N PRO A 45 -29.80 30.52 -15.98
CA PRO A 45 -29.38 29.85 -17.22
C PRO A 45 -29.19 28.33 -17.13
N SER A 46 -29.03 27.81 -15.91
CA SER A 46 -28.87 26.38 -15.62
C SER A 46 -30.20 25.63 -15.46
N TRP A 47 -31.32 26.33 -15.34
CA TRP A 47 -32.63 25.71 -15.19
C TRP A 47 -33.12 25.25 -16.54
N ARG A 48 -33.33 23.94 -16.66
CA ARG A 48 -34.05 23.36 -17.79
C ARG A 48 -35.43 22.98 -17.27
N PRO A 49 -36.52 23.46 -17.90
CA PRO A 49 -37.84 22.98 -17.55
C PRO A 49 -37.85 21.45 -17.69
N PHE A 50 -38.51 20.78 -16.74
CA PHE A 50 -38.87 19.39 -16.94
C PHE A 50 -39.82 19.37 -18.14
N GLU A 51 -39.34 18.88 -19.27
CA GLU A 51 -40.14 18.71 -20.47
C GLU A 51 -41.06 17.52 -20.21
N VAL A 52 -42.27 17.82 -19.74
CA VAL A 52 -43.34 16.82 -19.69
C VAL A 52 -43.49 16.29 -21.12
N PRO A 53 -43.56 14.97 -21.34
CA PRO A 53 -43.91 14.43 -22.65
C PRO A 53 -45.13 15.18 -23.20
N GLU A 54 -45.28 15.30 -24.52
CA GLU A 54 -46.58 15.67 -25.14
C GLU A 54 -47.61 14.55 -24.92
N VAL A 55 -47.78 14.11 -23.68
CA VAL A 55 -49.01 13.54 -23.21
C VAL A 55 -49.79 14.74 -22.74
N VAL A 56 -50.74 15.15 -23.58
CA VAL A 56 -51.75 16.13 -23.21
C VAL A 56 -52.28 15.72 -21.83
N LEU A 57 -52.14 16.61 -20.84
CA LEU A 57 -52.86 16.49 -19.57
C LEU A 57 -54.34 16.72 -19.90
N ASP A 58 -54.99 15.73 -20.48
CA ASP A 58 -56.43 15.76 -20.68
C ASP A 58 -57.08 15.53 -19.32
N LEU A 59 -57.46 16.65 -18.71
CA LEU A 59 -58.23 16.69 -17.46
C LEU A 59 -59.68 16.21 -17.66
N ASP A 60 -60.09 15.77 -18.85
CA ASP A 60 -61.45 15.32 -19.14
C ASP A 60 -61.48 14.00 -19.94
N SER A 61 -61.68 12.90 -19.21
CA SER A 61 -62.15 11.56 -19.63
C SER A 61 -61.49 10.81 -20.80
N TRP A 62 -61.10 9.57 -20.53
CA TRP A 62 -60.55 8.54 -21.44
C TRP A 62 -61.36 8.26 -22.73
N ASP A 63 -62.64 8.66 -22.76
CA ASP A 63 -63.58 8.36 -23.86
C ASP A 63 -63.87 9.55 -24.78
N SER A 64 -63.13 10.66 -24.69
CA SER A 64 -63.39 11.81 -25.57
C SER A 64 -62.92 11.54 -27.01
N GLY A 65 -63.83 11.61 -27.97
CA GLY A 65 -63.54 11.43 -29.40
C GLY A 65 -62.67 12.54 -30.05
N TYR A 66 -62.20 13.50 -29.23
CA TYR A 66 -61.30 14.58 -29.63
C TYR A 66 -59.85 14.33 -29.18
N ALA A 67 -59.60 13.27 -28.41
CA ALA A 67 -58.26 12.85 -28.08
C ALA A 67 -57.57 12.28 -29.33
N ARG A 68 -56.45 12.90 -29.73
CA ARG A 68 -55.60 12.34 -30.78
C ARG A 68 -55.06 10.98 -30.30
N PRO A 69 -55.22 9.89 -31.07
CA PRO A 69 -54.72 8.59 -30.65
C PRO A 69 -53.20 8.62 -30.56
N TYR A 70 -52.66 8.17 -29.42
CA TYR A 70 -51.22 7.97 -29.24
C TYR A 70 -50.73 6.91 -30.24
N ASP A 71 -49.89 7.33 -31.18
CA ASP A 71 -49.48 6.47 -32.28
C ASP A 71 -48.14 5.74 -31.99
N ASN A 72 -47.91 4.64 -32.70
CA ASN A 72 -46.70 3.84 -32.52
C ASN A 72 -45.42 4.62 -32.91
N ALA A 73 -45.54 5.66 -33.73
CA ALA A 73 -44.42 6.51 -34.15
C ALA A 73 -44.01 7.47 -33.02
N GLU A 74 -44.96 8.04 -32.29
CA GLU A 74 -44.76 8.83 -31.07
C GLU A 74 -44.17 7.97 -29.96
N ASN A 75 -44.65 6.73 -29.79
CA ASN A 75 -44.04 5.80 -28.85
C ASN A 75 -42.56 5.54 -29.18
N PHE A 76 -42.23 5.31 -30.46
CA PHE A 76 -40.85 5.12 -30.88
C PHE A 76 -40.02 6.40 -30.72
N ALA A 77 -40.59 7.58 -31.03
CA ALA A 77 -39.93 8.86 -30.85
C ALA A 77 -39.66 9.19 -29.37
N GLN A 78 -40.61 8.91 -28.48
CA GLN A 78 -40.47 9.05 -27.03
C GLN A 78 -39.45 8.04 -26.48
N GLN A 79 -39.50 6.77 -26.89
CA GLN A 79 -38.50 5.77 -26.52
C GLN A 79 -37.09 6.12 -27.01
N LYS A 80 -36.96 6.77 -28.17
CA LYS A 80 -35.68 7.26 -28.69
C LYS A 80 -35.23 8.56 -27.97
N LYS A 81 -36.17 9.43 -27.60
CA LYS A 81 -35.93 10.69 -26.87
C LYS A 81 -35.49 10.45 -25.42
N TRP A 82 -36.10 9.47 -24.76
CA TRP A 82 -35.79 9.04 -23.39
C TRP A 82 -34.92 7.77 -23.33
N GLY A 83 -34.53 7.24 -24.49
CA GLY A 83 -33.69 6.05 -24.62
C GLY A 83 -32.28 6.28 -24.09
N GLU A 84 -31.66 5.19 -23.63
CA GLU A 84 -30.33 5.08 -23.00
C GLU A 84 -29.66 6.41 -22.65
N MET A 85 -30.17 7.10 -21.63
CA MET A 85 -29.45 8.23 -21.07
C MET A 85 -28.19 7.66 -20.40
N PRO A 86 -26.97 7.88 -20.95
CA PRO A 86 -25.79 7.14 -20.51
C PRO A 86 -25.47 7.37 -19.02
N ARG A 87 -25.92 8.50 -18.48
CA ARG A 87 -25.84 8.85 -17.06
C ARG A 87 -26.78 8.02 -16.18
N ILE A 88 -28.02 7.82 -16.62
CA ILE A 88 -29.02 7.01 -15.89
C ILE A 88 -28.58 5.54 -15.92
N ASP A 89 -28.14 5.04 -17.07
CA ASP A 89 -27.65 3.67 -17.19
C ASP A 89 -26.34 3.43 -16.44
N ALA A 90 -25.43 4.41 -16.44
CA ALA A 90 -24.23 4.34 -15.59
C ALA A 90 -24.60 4.35 -14.10
N THR A 91 -25.63 5.10 -13.71
CA THR A 91 -26.12 5.15 -12.33
C THR A 91 -26.78 3.84 -11.94
N TRP A 92 -27.66 3.28 -12.78
CA TRP A 92 -28.26 1.95 -12.55
C TRP A 92 -27.22 0.84 -12.53
N ARG A 93 -26.24 0.85 -13.42
CA ARG A 93 -25.09 -0.09 -13.36
C ARG A 93 -24.32 0.06 -12.05
N ARG A 94 -24.13 1.30 -11.56
CA ARG A 94 -23.47 1.56 -10.27
C ARG A 94 -24.31 1.07 -9.10
N ILE A 95 -25.62 1.30 -9.10
CA ILE A 95 -26.55 0.82 -8.06
C ILE A 95 -26.57 -0.71 -8.04
N LYS A 96 -26.70 -1.35 -9.20
CA LYS A 96 -26.68 -2.81 -9.33
C LYS A 96 -25.39 -3.43 -8.78
N ASN A 97 -24.25 -2.78 -9.04
CA ASN A 97 -22.96 -3.21 -8.51
C ASN A 97 -22.72 -2.79 -7.05
N PHE A 98 -23.47 -1.82 -6.53
CA PHE A 98 -23.26 -1.26 -5.20
C PHE A 98 -23.52 -2.29 -4.11
N GLU A 99 -24.62 -3.04 -4.20
CA GLU A 99 -24.95 -4.06 -3.21
C GLU A 99 -23.90 -5.17 -3.19
N PHE A 100 -23.49 -5.65 -4.37
CA PHE A 100 -22.43 -6.64 -4.50
C PHE A 100 -21.09 -6.14 -3.94
N ASP A 101 -20.71 -4.90 -4.27
CA ASP A 101 -19.49 -4.28 -3.77
C ASP A 101 -19.56 -4.07 -2.25
N ARG A 102 -20.71 -3.63 -1.72
CA ARG A 102 -20.94 -3.43 -0.28
C ARG A 102 -20.80 -4.76 0.46
N GLN A 103 -21.45 -5.81 -0.03
CA GLN A 103 -21.38 -7.14 0.57
C GLN A 103 -19.96 -7.67 0.53
N ARG A 104 -19.30 -7.66 -0.64
CA ARG A 104 -17.91 -8.10 -0.80
C ARG A 104 -16.95 -7.39 0.17
N VAL A 105 -17.10 -6.07 0.27
CA VAL A 105 -16.24 -5.24 1.11
C VAL A 105 -16.53 -5.50 2.60
N SER A 106 -17.80 -5.66 2.98
CA SER A 106 -18.20 -6.06 4.33
C SER A 106 -17.64 -7.43 4.71
N ASP A 107 -17.73 -8.42 3.81
CA ASP A 107 -17.21 -9.77 4.03
C ASP A 107 -15.69 -9.78 4.19
N ASN A 108 -14.98 -8.95 3.41
CA ASN A 108 -13.53 -8.79 3.56
C ASN A 108 -13.17 -8.24 4.93
N PHE A 109 -13.82 -7.15 5.35
CA PHE A 109 -13.57 -6.55 6.67
C PHE A 109 -13.95 -7.51 7.80
N ALA A 110 -15.05 -8.26 7.66
CA ALA A 110 -15.45 -9.29 8.63
C ALA A 110 -14.38 -10.38 8.78
N LYS A 111 -13.65 -10.73 7.71
CA LYS A 111 -12.52 -11.67 7.79
C LYS A 111 -11.30 -11.07 8.47
N VAL A 112 -10.99 -9.79 8.19
CA VAL A 112 -9.88 -9.07 8.86
C VAL A 112 -10.15 -8.93 10.36
N ALA A 113 -11.37 -8.56 10.74
CA ALA A 113 -11.81 -8.44 12.14
C ALA A 113 -12.06 -9.79 12.81
N GLY A 114 -12.31 -10.84 12.02
CA GLY A 114 -12.60 -12.20 12.49
C GLY A 114 -11.34 -13.01 12.80
N ARG A 115 -11.50 -14.34 12.79
CA ARG A 115 -10.41 -15.32 13.05
C ARG A 115 -9.73 -15.85 11.79
N ASP A 116 -9.75 -15.09 10.69
CA ASP A 116 -8.97 -15.44 9.49
C ASP A 116 -7.53 -14.95 9.66
N TYR A 117 -6.67 -15.83 10.19
CA TYR A 117 -5.27 -15.53 10.48
C TYR A 117 -4.48 -15.02 9.27
N TRP A 118 -4.86 -15.40 8.04
CA TRP A 118 -4.22 -14.89 6.84
C TRP A 118 -4.59 -13.44 6.55
N ARG A 119 -5.86 -13.08 6.72
CA ARG A 119 -6.36 -11.72 6.43
C ARG A 119 -6.09 -10.73 7.56
N GLN A 120 -5.93 -11.19 8.80
CA GLN A 120 -5.55 -10.35 9.93
C GLN A 120 -4.24 -9.56 9.73
N ARG A 121 -3.34 -10.02 8.85
CA ARG A 121 -2.14 -9.24 8.49
C ARG A 121 -2.46 -7.85 7.92
N TRP A 122 -3.67 -7.66 7.40
CA TRP A 122 -4.14 -6.39 6.86
C TRP A 122 -4.77 -5.48 7.91
N THR A 123 -4.89 -5.90 9.16
CA THR A 123 -5.33 -5.04 10.26
C THR A 123 -4.54 -3.74 10.30
N VAL A 124 -5.23 -2.61 10.54
CA VAL A 124 -4.60 -1.29 10.56
C VAL A 124 -3.60 -1.20 11.71
N THR A 125 -2.36 -0.87 11.37
CA THR A 125 -1.25 -0.77 12.32
C THR A 125 -0.91 0.69 12.64
N ASP A 126 -0.18 0.92 13.73
CA ASP A 126 0.37 2.26 14.05
C ASP A 126 1.31 2.77 12.97
N LEU A 127 2.03 1.86 12.32
CA LEU A 127 2.90 2.21 11.20
C LEU A 127 2.08 2.72 10.00
N ASP A 128 0.91 2.16 9.74
CA ASP A 128 0.04 2.62 8.63
C ASP A 128 -0.49 4.03 8.90
N ILE A 129 -0.91 4.29 10.15
CA ILE A 129 -1.37 5.60 10.59
C ILE A 129 -0.24 6.63 10.48
N MET A 130 0.95 6.31 11.00
CA MET A 130 2.11 7.19 10.93
C MET A 130 2.57 7.42 9.49
N THR A 131 2.60 6.37 8.67
CA THR A 131 2.98 6.49 7.24
C THR A 131 1.99 7.39 6.50
N THR A 132 0.70 7.24 6.77
CA THR A 132 -0.34 8.09 6.21
C THR A 132 -0.20 9.54 6.67
N ALA A 133 0.09 9.77 7.96
CA ALA A 133 0.31 11.12 8.49
C ALA A 133 1.54 11.82 7.90
N LEU A 134 2.59 11.06 7.56
CA LEU A 134 3.83 11.60 6.99
C LEU A 134 3.79 11.75 5.46
N ARG A 135 3.10 10.85 4.74
CA ARG A 135 3.10 10.80 3.27
C ARG A 135 1.80 11.24 2.61
N GLY A 136 0.71 11.36 3.39
CA GLY A 136 -0.62 11.66 2.88
C GLY A 136 -1.38 10.43 2.40
N THR A 137 -2.43 10.66 1.62
CA THR A 137 -3.29 9.60 1.08
C THR A 137 -2.65 8.86 -0.11
N PRO A 138 -3.05 7.60 -0.34
CA PRO A 138 -2.63 6.89 -1.55
C PRO A 138 -3.11 7.60 -2.81
N LYS A 139 -2.23 7.76 -3.80
CA LYS A 139 -2.54 8.49 -5.04
C LYS A 139 -3.40 7.71 -6.05
N HIS A 140 -3.86 6.50 -5.70
CA HIS A 140 -4.57 5.62 -6.61
C HIS A 140 -6.08 5.92 -6.68
N ARG A 141 -6.60 6.17 -7.90
CA ARG A 141 -8.02 6.50 -8.13
C ARG A 141 -8.92 5.28 -8.44
N ARG A 142 -8.37 4.07 -8.50
CA ARG A 142 -9.10 2.83 -8.86
C ARG A 142 -8.85 1.74 -7.83
N ARG A 143 -9.89 0.98 -7.49
CA ARG A 143 -9.79 -0.26 -6.68
C ARG A 143 -8.89 -1.27 -7.39
N PRO A 144 -8.11 -2.09 -6.66
CA PRO A 144 -7.21 -3.03 -7.31
C PRO A 144 -8.03 -4.17 -7.91
N ASP A 145 -7.54 -4.71 -9.01
CA ASP A 145 -8.00 -5.99 -9.47
C ASP A 145 -7.41 -7.08 -8.57
N LYS A 146 -8.19 -8.10 -8.19
CA LYS A 146 -7.81 -9.14 -7.19
C LYS A 146 -6.47 -9.84 -7.48
N LYS A 147 -5.98 -9.73 -8.72
CA LYS A 147 -4.78 -10.39 -9.24
C LYS A 147 -3.48 -9.59 -9.09
N ARG A 148 -3.53 -8.30 -8.72
CA ARG A 148 -2.32 -7.49 -8.50
C ARG A 148 -2.40 -6.81 -7.15
N ALA A 149 -1.51 -7.21 -6.24
CA ALA A 149 -1.14 -6.36 -5.11
C ALA A 149 -0.77 -4.99 -5.70
N TYR A 150 -1.32 -3.92 -5.13
CA TYR A 150 -0.88 -2.58 -5.52
C TYR A 150 0.64 -2.52 -5.41
N GLY A 151 1.25 -1.73 -6.29
CA GLY A 151 2.70 -1.68 -6.50
C GLY A 151 3.53 -1.67 -5.21
N SER A 152 4.82 -1.94 -5.40
CA SER A 152 5.79 -2.21 -4.33
C SER A 152 5.99 -1.13 -3.26
N ASP A 153 5.36 0.02 -3.41
CA ASP A 153 5.59 1.23 -2.66
C ASP A 153 4.60 1.38 -1.48
N ALA A 154 4.88 2.30 -0.57
CA ALA A 154 4.03 2.56 0.61
C ALA A 154 2.58 2.84 0.22
N ASP A 155 2.35 3.56 -0.89
CA ASP A 155 1.02 3.85 -1.43
C ASP A 155 0.25 2.56 -1.77
N GLY A 156 0.94 1.54 -2.27
CA GLY A 156 0.32 0.26 -2.59
C GLY A 156 -0.02 -0.56 -1.36
N ILE A 157 0.83 -0.53 -0.34
CA ILE A 157 0.53 -1.16 0.95
C ILE A 157 -0.69 -0.47 1.59
N LEU A 158 -0.70 0.86 1.67
CA LEU A 158 -1.82 1.62 2.25
C LEU A 158 -3.13 1.40 1.48
N SER A 159 -3.07 1.31 0.16
CA SER A 159 -4.24 1.00 -0.67
C SER A 159 -4.78 -0.42 -0.41
N SER A 160 -3.88 -1.38 -0.19
CA SER A 160 -4.26 -2.76 0.16
C SER A 160 -4.89 -2.84 1.55
N VAL A 161 -4.32 -2.13 2.53
CA VAL A 161 -4.89 -1.97 3.87
C VAL A 161 -6.28 -1.34 3.79
N ALA A 162 -6.45 -0.25 3.04
CA ALA A 162 -7.73 0.41 2.87
C ALA A 162 -8.79 -0.52 2.26
N PHE A 163 -8.42 -1.28 1.22
CA PHE A 163 -9.34 -2.19 0.54
C PHE A 163 -9.78 -3.35 1.43
N GLU A 164 -8.85 -4.00 2.13
CA GLU A 164 -9.14 -5.13 3.01
C GLU A 164 -9.94 -4.68 4.26
N ASN A 165 -9.74 -3.44 4.72
CA ASN A 165 -10.47 -2.86 5.87
C ASN A 165 -11.75 -2.11 5.49
N ALA A 166 -12.28 -2.30 4.28
CA ALA A 166 -13.52 -1.65 3.86
C ALA A 166 -13.51 -0.12 4.01
N ILE A 167 -12.37 0.52 3.72
CA ILE A 167 -12.25 1.98 3.71
C ILE A 167 -12.68 2.49 2.32
N PRO A 168 -13.63 3.44 2.24
CA PRO A 168 -14.09 3.96 0.96
C PRO A 168 -12.98 4.69 0.20
N MET A 169 -12.83 4.42 -1.11
CA MET A 169 -11.83 5.09 -1.95
C MET A 169 -12.05 6.61 -2.08
N SER A 170 -13.28 7.09 -1.84
CA SER A 170 -13.57 8.52 -1.81
C SER A 170 -12.76 9.26 -0.73
N THR A 171 -12.35 8.55 0.32
CA THR A 171 -11.52 9.11 1.39
C THR A 171 -10.11 9.44 0.93
N PHE A 172 -9.64 8.88 -0.19
CA PHE A 172 -8.28 9.17 -0.67
C PHE A 172 -8.12 10.60 -1.20
N GLN A 173 -9.25 11.31 -1.41
CA GLN A 173 -9.26 12.71 -1.81
C GLN A 173 -8.99 13.67 -0.63
N ASP A 174 -9.22 13.22 0.60
CA ASP A 174 -9.04 14.02 1.81
C ASP A 174 -8.27 13.24 2.88
N GLU A 175 -7.08 13.72 3.19
CA GLU A 175 -6.17 13.10 4.16
C GLU A 175 -6.80 12.95 5.55
N LYS A 176 -7.57 13.95 5.99
CA LYS A 176 -8.22 13.92 7.31
C LYS A 176 -9.25 12.81 7.37
N SER A 177 -10.10 12.72 6.34
CA SER A 177 -11.08 11.65 6.20
C SER A 177 -10.40 10.28 6.18
N PHE A 178 -9.35 10.08 5.38
CA PHE A 178 -8.67 8.79 5.32
C PHE A 178 -8.04 8.38 6.66
N LEU A 179 -7.36 9.32 7.33
CA LEU A 179 -6.78 9.08 8.65
C LEU A 179 -7.84 8.75 9.70
N SER A 180 -8.99 9.45 9.69
CA SER A 180 -10.10 9.13 10.60
C SER A 180 -10.65 7.71 10.38
N TRP A 181 -10.69 7.25 9.13
CA TRP A 181 -11.12 5.90 8.79
C TRP A 181 -10.11 4.86 9.27
N LEU A 182 -8.80 5.11 9.11
CA LEU A 182 -7.77 4.22 9.62
C LEU A 182 -7.85 4.09 11.15
N LEU A 183 -8.00 5.21 11.86
CA LEU A 183 -8.16 5.23 13.32
C LEU A 183 -9.42 4.47 13.75
N HIS A 184 -10.56 4.73 13.10
CA HIS A 184 -11.80 4.01 13.36
C HIS A 184 -11.62 2.50 13.16
N ARG A 185 -11.03 2.08 12.03
CA ARG A 185 -10.82 0.66 11.73
C ARG A 185 -9.87 0.00 12.71
N LYS A 186 -8.79 0.68 13.13
CA LYS A 186 -7.89 0.18 14.18
C LYS A 186 -8.67 -0.17 15.45
N THR A 187 -9.53 0.74 15.91
CA THR A 187 -10.34 0.50 17.12
C THR A 187 -11.32 -0.67 16.96
N SER A 188 -11.89 -0.86 15.77
CA SER A 188 -12.82 -1.97 15.49
C SER A 188 -12.14 -3.35 15.44
N THR A 189 -10.84 -3.39 15.21
CA THR A 189 -10.05 -4.63 15.11
C THR A 189 -9.26 -4.96 16.39
N LEU A 190 -9.42 -4.15 17.44
CA LEU A 190 -8.81 -4.41 18.74
C LEU A 190 -9.71 -5.34 19.58
N PRO A 191 -9.13 -6.26 20.38
CA PRO A 191 -7.70 -6.56 20.48
C PRO A 191 -7.20 -7.39 19.28
N ILE A 192 -5.94 -7.18 18.88
CA ILE A 192 -5.31 -7.99 17.83
C ILE A 192 -5.23 -9.45 18.32
N PRO A 193 -5.80 -10.42 17.59
CA PRO A 193 -5.75 -11.83 17.99
C PRO A 193 -4.31 -12.32 18.11
N ARG A 194 -4.01 -13.06 19.18
CA ARG A 194 -2.70 -13.69 19.37
C ARG A 194 -2.59 -14.95 18.52
N ASN A 195 -1.62 -14.97 17.62
CA ASN A 195 -1.36 -16.15 16.80
C ASN A 195 -0.47 -17.13 17.56
N ARG A 196 -0.84 -18.42 17.51
CA ARG A 196 0.06 -19.47 17.98
C ARG A 196 1.30 -19.52 17.09
N PRO A 197 2.51 -19.76 17.64
CA PRO A 197 3.75 -19.82 16.85
C PRO A 197 3.66 -20.74 15.63
N LYS A 198 3.05 -21.92 15.75
CA LYS A 198 2.86 -22.87 14.64
C LYS A 198 2.08 -22.27 13.45
N ILE A 199 1.04 -21.48 13.75
CA ILE A 199 0.23 -20.81 12.72
C ILE A 199 1.07 -19.74 12.02
N SER A 200 1.82 -18.95 12.80
CA SER A 200 2.71 -17.93 12.26
C SER A 200 3.79 -18.51 11.35
N GLN A 201 4.38 -19.64 11.72
CA GLN A 201 5.37 -20.37 10.91
C GLN A 201 4.78 -20.83 9.57
N GLU A 202 3.58 -21.41 9.58
CA GLU A 202 2.89 -21.84 8.36
C GLU A 202 2.56 -20.65 7.44
N LEU A 203 2.06 -19.55 8.01
CA LEU A 203 1.69 -18.36 7.24
C LEU A 203 2.91 -17.61 6.69
N ILE A 204 4.04 -17.58 7.41
CA ILE A 204 5.31 -17.05 6.90
C ILE A 204 5.77 -17.89 5.71
N SER A 205 5.70 -19.21 5.82
CA SER A 205 6.13 -20.12 4.75
C SER A 205 5.30 -19.97 3.46
N LYS A 206 4.05 -19.50 3.57
CA LYS A 206 3.18 -19.19 2.43
C LYS A 206 3.46 -17.84 1.77
N GLN A 207 4.38 -17.02 2.31
CA GLN A 207 4.68 -15.71 1.71
C GLN A 207 5.58 -15.87 0.49
N GLY A 208 5.07 -15.43 -0.67
CA GLY A 208 5.82 -15.43 -1.94
C GLY A 208 6.58 -14.13 -2.20
N SER A 209 6.45 -13.12 -1.34
CA SER A 209 7.07 -11.80 -1.51
C SER A 209 7.67 -11.27 -0.21
N LEU A 210 8.83 -10.60 -0.30
CA LEU A 210 9.43 -9.92 0.85
C LEU A 210 8.52 -8.84 1.43
N LYS A 211 7.66 -8.21 0.61
CA LYS A 211 6.74 -7.16 1.07
C LYS A 211 5.65 -7.73 1.96
N ASP A 212 5.06 -8.84 1.53
CA ASP A 212 4.05 -9.54 2.33
C ASP A 212 4.69 -10.13 3.59
N LEU A 213 5.93 -10.63 3.49
CA LEU A 213 6.72 -11.06 4.64
C LEU A 213 6.91 -9.92 5.65
N ARG A 214 7.40 -8.75 5.20
CA ARG A 214 7.58 -7.57 6.07
C ARG A 214 6.25 -7.14 6.69
N ARG A 215 5.16 -7.11 5.91
CA ARG A 215 3.84 -6.77 6.43
C ARG A 215 3.42 -7.74 7.54
N TYR A 216 3.60 -9.04 7.30
CA TYR A 216 3.22 -10.07 8.26
C TYR A 216 4.10 -10.02 9.52
N VAL A 217 5.41 -9.86 9.38
CA VAL A 217 6.33 -9.72 10.53
C VAL A 217 5.99 -8.49 11.36
N LEU A 218 5.74 -7.34 10.72
CA LEU A 218 5.34 -6.11 11.45
C LEU A 218 4.00 -6.29 12.18
N PHE A 219 3.07 -7.02 11.58
CA PHE A 219 1.83 -7.40 12.24
C PHE A 219 2.08 -8.29 13.47
N LEU A 220 2.94 -9.31 13.37
CA LEU A 220 3.31 -10.16 14.50
C LEU A 220 3.97 -9.39 15.65
N LEU A 221 4.82 -8.41 15.33
CA LEU A 221 5.46 -7.55 16.33
C LEU A 221 4.45 -6.74 17.16
N GLN A 222 3.21 -6.56 16.68
CA GLN A 222 2.18 -5.77 17.34
C GLN A 222 1.14 -6.59 18.13
N GLN A 223 1.14 -7.92 18.02
CA GLN A 223 0.10 -8.76 18.64
C GLN A 223 0.12 -8.76 20.17
N SER A 224 1.27 -8.50 20.79
CA SER A 224 1.45 -8.43 22.25
C SER A 224 2.87 -8.02 22.61
N ASN A 225 3.14 -7.88 23.92
CA ASN A 225 4.50 -7.73 24.46
C ASN A 225 5.42 -8.90 24.03
N ASP A 226 4.86 -10.09 23.76
CA ASP A 226 5.61 -11.26 23.29
C ASP A 226 5.79 -11.28 21.76
N GLY A 227 5.33 -10.26 21.03
CA GLY A 227 5.43 -10.16 19.57
C GLY A 227 6.86 -10.38 19.05
N PRO A 228 7.88 -9.68 19.60
CA PRO A 228 9.27 -9.89 19.23
C PRO A 228 9.73 -11.35 19.41
N TRP A 229 9.31 -12.01 20.49
CA TRP A 229 9.66 -13.41 20.75
C TRP A 229 8.99 -14.35 19.74
N HIS A 230 7.75 -14.07 19.35
CA HIS A 230 7.04 -14.85 18.32
C HIS A 230 7.74 -14.75 16.96
N VAL A 231 8.23 -13.57 16.58
CA VAL A 231 9.00 -13.39 15.34
C VAL A 231 10.33 -14.12 15.42
N HIS A 232 11.02 -14.07 16.56
CA HIS A 232 12.27 -14.79 16.79
C HIS A 232 12.11 -16.31 16.60
N ARG A 233 11.01 -16.90 17.11
CA ARG A 233 10.64 -18.31 16.91
C ARG A 233 10.36 -18.68 15.44
N CYS A 234 10.24 -17.70 14.55
CA CYS A 234 10.02 -17.90 13.12
C CYS A 234 11.27 -17.63 12.27
N ASN A 235 12.45 -17.40 12.87
CA ASN A 235 13.69 -17.04 12.15
C ASN A 235 13.99 -17.97 10.98
N GLU A 236 13.89 -19.29 11.17
CA GLU A 236 14.13 -20.28 10.13
C GLU A 236 13.17 -20.11 8.93
N HIS A 237 11.88 -19.88 9.19
CA HIS A 237 10.89 -19.69 8.14
C HIS A 237 11.07 -18.35 7.41
N ILE A 238 11.46 -17.29 8.14
CA ILE A 238 11.82 -16.00 7.55
C ILE A 238 13.03 -16.17 6.64
N ALA A 239 14.05 -16.92 7.08
CA ALA A 239 15.23 -17.21 6.29
C ALA A 239 14.90 -17.98 5.02
N ARG A 240 14.04 -19.01 5.08
CA ARG A 240 13.58 -19.77 3.90
C ARG A 240 12.93 -18.88 2.85
N VAL A 241 12.06 -17.95 3.26
CA VAL A 241 11.45 -16.98 2.33
C VAL A 241 12.51 -16.06 1.72
N LEU A 242 13.46 -15.59 2.53
CA LEU A 242 14.55 -14.74 2.05
C LEU A 242 15.44 -15.49 1.03
N PHE A 243 15.85 -16.73 1.33
CA PHE A 243 16.60 -17.58 0.40
C PHE A 243 15.85 -17.82 -0.90
N HIS A 244 14.54 -18.11 -0.86
CA HIS A 244 13.73 -18.28 -2.07
C HIS A 244 13.80 -17.05 -2.99
N VAL A 245 13.77 -15.85 -2.41
CA VAL A 245 13.86 -14.59 -3.16
C VAL A 245 15.29 -14.33 -3.64
N LEU A 246 16.31 -14.63 -2.83
CA LEU A 246 17.72 -14.51 -3.19
C LEU A 246 18.10 -15.43 -4.36
N SER A 247 17.50 -16.61 -4.47
CA SER A 247 17.67 -17.53 -5.60
C SER A 247 17.14 -16.97 -6.94
N GLN A 248 16.39 -15.87 -6.93
CA GLN A 248 15.86 -15.20 -8.13
C GLN A 248 16.33 -13.74 -8.22
N PRO A 249 17.65 -13.48 -8.34
CA PRO A 249 18.21 -12.14 -8.16
C PRO A 249 17.82 -11.15 -9.28
N GLU A 250 17.65 -11.63 -10.52
CA GLU A 250 17.37 -10.77 -11.69
C GLU A 250 15.99 -10.11 -11.63
N LYS A 251 15.00 -10.78 -11.02
CA LYS A 251 13.64 -10.24 -10.86
C LYS A 251 13.52 -9.30 -9.66
N ASN A 252 14.41 -9.41 -8.67
CA ASN A 252 14.22 -8.85 -7.33
C ASN A 252 15.30 -7.84 -6.88
N SER A 253 16.36 -7.63 -7.66
CA SER A 253 17.54 -6.80 -7.33
C SER A 253 17.24 -5.44 -6.66
N PRO A 254 16.39 -4.54 -7.20
CA PRO A 254 16.12 -3.25 -6.55
C PRO A 254 15.24 -3.40 -5.29
N THR A 255 14.43 -4.45 -5.21
CA THR A 255 13.61 -4.72 -4.03
C THR A 255 14.49 -5.22 -2.88
N LEU A 256 15.48 -6.06 -3.14
CA LEU A 256 16.37 -6.62 -2.11
C LEU A 256 17.14 -5.54 -1.33
N LEU A 257 17.65 -4.52 -2.01
CA LEU A 257 18.34 -3.37 -1.41
C LEU A 257 17.49 -2.65 -0.36
N ASN A 258 16.22 -2.42 -0.68
CA ASN A 258 15.29 -1.69 0.18
C ASN A 258 14.86 -2.47 1.43
N PHE A 259 15.18 -3.77 1.49
CA PHE A 259 14.80 -4.65 2.61
C PHE A 259 15.92 -4.87 3.63
N LEU A 260 17.17 -4.55 3.29
CA LEU A 260 18.28 -4.68 4.24
C LEU A 260 18.09 -3.83 5.52
N PRO A 261 17.58 -2.58 5.47
CA PRO A 261 17.26 -1.83 6.69
C PRO A 261 16.23 -2.54 7.60
N PHE A 262 15.27 -3.26 7.02
CA PHE A 262 14.27 -4.00 7.79
C PHE A 262 14.92 -5.14 8.60
N PHE A 263 15.83 -5.91 7.99
CA PHE A 263 16.55 -6.97 8.68
C PHE A 263 17.55 -6.42 9.71
N ASN A 264 18.22 -5.30 9.42
CA ASN A 264 19.07 -4.61 10.40
C ASN A 264 18.28 -4.17 11.64
N ASN A 265 17.07 -3.63 11.45
CA ASN A 265 16.21 -3.24 12.56
C ASN A 265 15.71 -4.45 13.35
N LEU A 266 15.39 -5.56 12.67
CA LEU A 266 15.02 -6.81 13.32
C LEU A 266 16.18 -7.37 14.16
N PHE A 267 17.40 -7.31 13.63
CA PHE A 267 18.59 -7.73 14.34
C PHE A 267 18.87 -6.86 15.57
N ALA A 268 18.77 -5.54 15.45
CA ALA A 268 18.90 -4.61 16.57
C ALA A 268 17.83 -4.86 17.65
N LEU A 269 16.60 -5.19 17.25
CA LEU A 269 15.52 -5.57 18.17
C LEU A 269 15.88 -6.85 18.95
N TYR A 270 16.45 -7.85 18.30
CA TYR A 270 16.89 -9.08 18.97
C TYR A 270 18.04 -8.83 19.94
N GLN A 271 19.05 -8.06 19.53
CA GLN A 271 20.16 -7.67 20.40
C GLN A 271 19.68 -6.94 21.66
N LYS A 272 18.73 -6.00 21.50
CA LYS A 272 18.14 -5.27 22.64
C LYS A 272 17.47 -6.22 23.65
N ASN A 273 16.89 -7.31 23.17
CA ASN A 273 16.23 -8.32 24.01
C ASN A 273 17.18 -9.44 24.48
N GLY A 274 18.47 -9.36 24.15
CA GLY A 274 19.46 -10.39 24.49
C GLY A 274 19.32 -11.68 23.68
N TRP A 275 18.63 -11.66 22.55
CA TRP A 275 18.44 -12.83 21.70
C TRP A 275 19.39 -12.82 20.51
N SER A 276 19.85 -14.00 20.11
CA SER A 276 20.68 -14.18 18.92
C SER A 276 19.84 -14.35 17.65
N LEU A 277 20.33 -13.81 16.54
CA LEU A 277 19.78 -14.08 15.22
C LEU A 277 20.04 -15.54 14.86
N GLY A 278 19.03 -16.31 14.44
CA GLY A 278 19.22 -17.71 14.05
C GLY A 278 20.25 -17.88 12.91
N PRO A 279 20.96 -19.01 12.84
CA PRO A 279 22.05 -19.20 11.88
C PRO A 279 21.61 -19.07 10.42
N GLU A 280 20.43 -19.59 10.07
CA GLU A 280 19.84 -19.50 8.73
C GLU A 280 19.60 -18.05 8.32
N LEU A 281 19.00 -17.28 9.24
CA LEU A 281 18.65 -15.90 8.98
C LEU A 281 19.91 -15.02 8.96
N CYS A 282 20.92 -15.35 9.78
CA CYS A 282 22.22 -14.70 9.76
C CYS A 282 22.94 -14.92 8.42
N GLY A 283 23.00 -16.15 7.92
CA GLY A 283 23.55 -16.48 6.61
C GLY A 283 22.81 -15.78 5.47
N ALA A 284 21.47 -15.82 5.48
CA ALA A 284 20.66 -15.12 4.48
C ALA A 284 20.85 -13.60 4.50
N CYS A 285 20.99 -12.98 5.68
CA CYS A 285 21.29 -11.55 5.82
C CYS A 285 22.71 -11.20 5.35
N LEU A 286 23.69 -12.08 5.58
CA LEU A 286 25.05 -11.92 5.06
C LEU A 286 25.04 -11.92 3.52
N ILE A 287 24.37 -12.89 2.89
CA ILE A 287 24.23 -12.94 1.43
C ILE A 287 23.49 -11.70 0.90
N LEU A 288 22.41 -11.29 1.56
CA LEU A 288 21.67 -10.08 1.20
C LEU A 288 22.56 -8.82 1.25
N SER A 289 23.38 -8.68 2.30
CA SER A 289 24.31 -7.56 2.45
C SER A 289 25.42 -7.57 1.40
N ALA A 290 25.93 -8.76 1.03
CA ALA A 290 26.87 -8.95 -0.07
C ALA A 290 26.24 -8.55 -1.42
N GLN A 291 25.01 -8.99 -1.70
CA GLN A 291 24.28 -8.64 -2.91
C GLN A 291 23.98 -7.14 -2.98
N ALA A 292 23.68 -6.54 -1.83
CA ALA A 292 23.50 -5.10 -1.69
C ALA A 292 24.79 -4.30 -1.78
N PHE A 293 25.92 -4.98 -1.72
CA PHE A 293 27.26 -4.39 -1.62
C PHE A 293 27.37 -3.39 -0.44
N GLN A 294 26.67 -3.68 0.67
CA GLN A 294 26.75 -2.90 1.90
C GLN A 294 27.72 -3.57 2.87
N LEU A 295 29.01 -3.27 2.69
CA LEU A 295 30.11 -3.92 3.40
C LEU A 295 30.00 -3.80 4.93
N ARG A 296 29.58 -2.65 5.47
CA ARG A 296 29.35 -2.48 6.91
C ARG A 296 28.23 -3.36 7.47
N ALA A 297 27.20 -3.65 6.67
CA ALA A 297 26.14 -4.57 7.09
C ALA A 297 26.65 -6.02 7.05
N ALA A 298 27.46 -6.37 6.05
CA ALA A 298 28.11 -7.67 5.96
C ALA A 298 29.03 -7.92 7.17
N GLU A 299 29.84 -6.93 7.55
CA GLU A 299 30.69 -6.94 8.75
C GLU A 299 29.89 -7.29 9.99
N ARG A 300 28.76 -6.62 10.22
CA ARG A 300 27.91 -6.85 11.41
C ARG A 300 27.34 -8.27 11.48
N PHE A 301 26.85 -8.81 10.37
CA PHE A 301 26.34 -10.19 10.36
C PHE A 301 27.46 -11.22 10.47
N LEU A 302 28.63 -10.94 9.87
CA LEU A 302 29.84 -11.76 10.00
C LEU A 302 30.34 -11.79 11.46
N GLU A 303 30.43 -10.64 12.10
CA GLU A 303 30.75 -10.54 13.53
C GLU A 303 29.80 -11.33 14.40
N HIS A 304 28.49 -11.19 14.15
CA HIS A 304 27.48 -11.92 14.92
C HIS A 304 27.60 -13.43 14.73
N GLY A 305 27.72 -13.91 13.48
CA GLY A 305 27.81 -15.34 13.20
C GLY A 305 29.08 -15.99 13.74
N LEU A 306 30.21 -15.27 13.74
CA LEU A 306 31.46 -15.72 14.36
C LEU A 306 31.36 -15.76 15.89
N LYS A 307 30.84 -14.70 16.52
CA LYS A 307 30.62 -14.64 17.98
C LYS A 307 29.70 -15.77 18.49
N GLN A 308 28.73 -16.19 17.68
CA GLN A 308 27.78 -17.25 18.03
C GLN A 308 28.25 -18.65 17.58
N GLY A 309 29.39 -18.77 16.89
CA GLY A 309 29.92 -20.06 16.44
C GLY A 309 29.07 -20.74 15.36
N TYR A 310 28.39 -19.98 14.49
CA TYR A 310 27.52 -20.55 13.45
C TYR A 310 28.29 -21.24 12.31
N TRP A 311 29.52 -20.78 12.05
CA TRP A 311 30.35 -21.23 10.92
C TRP A 311 31.61 -21.96 11.39
N VAL A 312 31.44 -22.87 12.35
CA VAL A 312 32.50 -23.80 12.79
C VAL A 312 32.43 -25.08 11.96
N TYR A 313 33.57 -25.78 11.83
CA TYR A 313 33.70 -27.02 11.08
C TYR A 313 32.56 -28.03 11.33
N GLY A 314 32.02 -28.58 10.24
CA GLY A 314 30.94 -29.57 10.27
C GLY A 314 29.52 -28.98 10.37
N LYS A 315 29.35 -27.65 10.41
CA LYS A 315 28.02 -27.01 10.37
C LYS A 315 27.56 -26.77 8.91
N PRO A 316 26.27 -26.98 8.59
CA PRO A 316 25.75 -26.80 7.23
C PRO A 316 25.76 -25.34 6.74
N TRP A 317 25.76 -24.38 7.66
CA TRP A 317 25.64 -22.95 7.39
C TRP A 317 26.91 -22.31 6.78
N ILE A 318 28.01 -23.06 6.67
CA ILE A 318 29.25 -22.57 6.04
C ILE A 318 29.03 -22.24 4.56
N SER A 319 28.15 -23.01 3.89
CA SER A 319 27.77 -22.78 2.50
C SER A 319 27.22 -21.37 2.25
N ASP A 320 26.55 -20.77 3.24
CA ASP A 320 26.04 -19.40 3.14
C ASP A 320 27.17 -18.38 3.03
N VAL A 321 28.29 -18.61 3.72
CA VAL A 321 29.49 -17.76 3.68
C VAL A 321 30.18 -17.84 2.33
N GLU A 322 30.27 -19.05 1.76
CA GLU A 322 30.79 -19.24 0.39
C GLU A 322 29.92 -18.47 -0.62
N VAL A 323 28.60 -18.60 -0.53
CA VAL A 323 27.66 -17.88 -1.42
C VAL A 323 27.79 -16.37 -1.25
N ALA A 324 27.99 -15.88 -0.03
CA ALA A 324 28.23 -14.46 0.24
C ALA A 324 29.53 -13.97 -0.43
N LEU A 325 30.64 -14.71 -0.30
CA LEU A 325 31.92 -14.38 -0.96
C LEU A 325 31.79 -14.38 -2.49
N LYS A 326 31.14 -15.40 -3.06
CA LYS A 326 30.84 -15.45 -4.50
C LYS A 326 29.97 -14.29 -4.97
N THR A 327 29.06 -13.82 -4.12
CA THR A 327 28.20 -12.68 -4.43
C THR A 327 28.97 -11.36 -4.36
N LEU A 328 29.86 -11.20 -3.38
CA LEU A 328 30.77 -10.05 -3.29
C LEU A 328 31.66 -9.94 -4.53
N HIS A 329 32.23 -11.06 -4.99
CA HIS A 329 32.95 -11.15 -6.26
C HIS A 329 32.18 -10.55 -7.43
N ARG A 330 30.96 -11.06 -7.66
CA ARG A 330 30.11 -10.61 -8.78
C ARG A 330 29.76 -9.13 -8.68
N ARG A 331 29.54 -8.61 -7.48
CA ARG A 331 29.18 -7.20 -7.25
C ARG A 331 30.37 -6.28 -7.41
N TRP A 332 31.55 -6.68 -6.97
CA TRP A 332 32.80 -5.97 -7.22
C TRP A 332 33.05 -5.77 -8.71
N ASP A 333 32.89 -6.83 -9.52
CA ASP A 333 33.05 -6.76 -10.98
C ASP A 333 32.04 -5.83 -11.65
N LYS A 334 30.85 -5.69 -11.06
CA LYS A 334 29.82 -4.78 -11.56
C LYS A 334 30.17 -3.34 -11.20
N GLU A 335 30.58 -3.08 -9.97
CA GLU A 335 30.96 -1.73 -9.52
C GLU A 335 32.18 -1.19 -10.29
N ALA A 336 33.19 -2.02 -10.52
CA ALA A 336 34.36 -1.65 -11.31
C ALA A 336 33.97 -1.24 -12.75
N ARG A 337 33.01 -1.94 -13.38
CA ARG A 337 32.48 -1.63 -14.71
C ARG A 337 31.60 -0.38 -14.73
N ASP A 338 30.73 -0.21 -13.73
CA ASP A 338 29.85 0.95 -13.60
C ASP A 338 30.66 2.24 -13.33
N ASN A 339 31.77 2.14 -12.59
CA ASN A 339 32.69 3.25 -12.35
C ASN A 339 33.52 3.61 -13.60
N ALA A 340 33.95 2.61 -14.40
CA ALA A 340 34.66 2.85 -15.65
C ALA A 340 33.76 3.49 -16.72
N SER A 341 32.46 3.18 -16.74
CA SER A 341 31.49 3.79 -17.68
C SER A 341 31.03 5.19 -17.26
N SER A 342 31.06 5.51 -15.96
CA SER A 342 30.63 6.80 -15.42
C SER A 342 31.67 7.93 -15.55
N GLN A 343 32.90 7.64 -15.99
CA GLN A 343 33.91 8.67 -16.30
C GLN A 343 33.55 9.53 -17.53
N GLY A 344 32.47 9.22 -18.25
CA GLY A 344 32.01 9.98 -19.43
C GLY A 344 30.69 10.77 -19.27
N ALA A 345 30.04 10.77 -18.10
CA ALA A 345 28.76 11.46 -17.91
C ALA A 345 28.68 12.19 -16.57
N GLU A 346 28.69 13.53 -16.62
CA GLU A 346 28.32 14.38 -15.48
C GLU A 346 26.85 14.16 -15.11
N VAL A 347 26.59 13.22 -14.20
CA VAL A 347 25.28 13.06 -13.58
C VAL A 347 25.33 13.71 -12.19
N TYR A 348 24.62 14.83 -12.04
CA TYR A 348 24.40 15.50 -10.76
C TYR A 348 23.66 14.56 -9.80
N HIS A 349 24.35 14.11 -8.75
CA HIS A 349 23.78 13.36 -7.63
C HIS A 349 24.00 14.10 -6.31
N ALA A 350 23.02 13.99 -5.41
CA ALA A 350 22.96 14.70 -4.13
C ALA A 350 24.21 14.44 -3.24
N PRO A 351 24.69 15.46 -2.51
CA PRO A 351 25.91 15.37 -1.71
C PRO A 351 25.64 14.56 -0.44
N GLY A 352 26.34 13.44 -0.25
CA GLY A 352 26.32 12.71 1.02
C GLY A 352 26.71 11.23 0.99
N ASN A 353 26.79 10.59 -0.18
CA ASN A 353 26.94 9.12 -0.25
C ASN A 353 28.09 8.59 -1.14
N ARG A 354 29.07 9.43 -1.51
CA ARG A 354 30.28 8.91 -2.17
C ARG A 354 31.28 8.44 -1.11
N SER A 355 31.26 7.14 -0.81
CA SER A 355 32.48 6.45 -0.42
C SER A 355 33.38 6.39 -1.65
N SER A 356 34.62 6.89 -1.57
CA SER A 356 35.59 6.74 -2.67
C SER A 356 35.78 5.25 -3.02
N PRO A 357 36.05 4.87 -4.28
CA PRO A 357 36.40 3.49 -4.65
C PRO A 357 37.52 2.90 -3.77
N ASN A 358 38.46 3.74 -3.34
CA ASN A 358 39.51 3.36 -2.39
C ASN A 358 38.95 2.99 -1.02
N SER A 359 37.87 3.65 -0.56
CA SER A 359 37.21 3.34 0.71
C SER A 359 36.48 1.99 0.67
N HIS A 360 35.88 1.61 -0.47
CA HIS A 360 35.30 0.27 -0.63
C HIS A 360 36.37 -0.82 -0.70
N LYS A 361 37.49 -0.56 -1.39
CA LYS A 361 38.65 -1.47 -1.44
C LYS A 361 39.22 -1.71 -0.03
N GLU A 362 39.48 -0.65 0.74
CA GLU A 362 39.98 -0.72 2.11
C GLU A 362 39.00 -1.44 3.05
N THR A 363 37.70 -1.16 2.93
CA THR A 363 36.68 -1.81 3.77
C THR A 363 36.54 -3.30 3.43
N LEU A 364 36.62 -3.66 2.14
CA LEU A 364 36.60 -5.05 1.72
C LEU A 364 37.89 -5.78 2.14
N ALA A 365 39.06 -5.13 2.03
CA ALA A 365 40.32 -5.68 2.51
C ALA A 365 40.27 -5.99 4.01
N ARG A 366 39.73 -5.06 4.82
CA ARG A 366 39.52 -5.26 6.26
C ARG A 366 38.55 -6.40 6.56
N LEU A 367 37.46 -6.53 5.81
CA LEU A 367 36.53 -7.66 5.94
C LEU A 367 37.18 -9.02 5.64
N LEU A 368 38.12 -9.06 4.70
CA LEU A 368 38.82 -10.28 4.32
C LEU A 368 39.91 -10.65 5.31
N ALA A 369 40.75 -9.69 5.71
CA ALA A 369 41.96 -9.93 6.49
C ALA A 369 41.80 -9.72 8.01
N GLY A 370 40.83 -8.92 8.45
CA GLY A 370 40.78 -8.33 9.80
C GLY A 370 41.66 -7.07 9.91
N ASP A 371 41.44 -6.22 10.92
CA ASP A 371 42.38 -5.13 11.21
C ASP A 371 43.66 -5.70 11.84
N ALA A 372 44.81 -5.24 11.37
CA ALA A 372 46.13 -5.68 11.85
C ALA A 372 46.53 -5.08 13.22
N GLY A 373 45.59 -4.55 14.01
CA GLY A 373 45.93 -3.66 15.13
C GLY A 373 45.10 -3.74 16.40
N ASP A 374 44.08 -4.60 16.51
CA ASP A 374 43.41 -4.81 17.80
C ASP A 374 42.61 -6.11 17.79
N ASP A 375 42.54 -6.77 18.94
CA ASP A 375 41.98 -8.09 19.19
C ASP A 375 40.76 -8.48 18.33
N GLY A 376 40.93 -9.52 17.51
CA GLY A 376 39.81 -10.41 17.14
C GLY A 376 38.64 -9.80 16.38
N LYS A 377 38.84 -8.84 15.47
CA LYS A 377 37.77 -8.42 14.55
C LYS A 377 37.37 -9.58 13.63
N ALA A 378 36.06 -9.76 13.47
CA ALA A 378 35.49 -10.82 12.68
C ALA A 378 35.81 -10.63 11.18
N SER A 379 36.40 -11.65 10.57
CA SER A 379 36.84 -11.61 9.18
C SER A 379 36.46 -12.90 8.45
N PHE A 380 36.40 -12.83 7.13
CA PHE A 380 36.19 -14.04 6.32
C PHE A 380 37.36 -15.02 6.50
N LYS A 381 38.59 -14.52 6.68
CA LYS A 381 39.77 -15.34 7.00
C LYS A 381 39.54 -16.21 8.25
N ALA A 382 39.00 -15.66 9.33
CA ALA A 382 38.73 -16.43 10.54
C ALA A 382 37.73 -17.58 10.30
N VAL A 383 36.73 -17.37 9.43
CA VAL A 383 35.80 -18.44 9.02
C VAL A 383 36.52 -19.49 8.17
N VAL A 384 37.36 -19.07 7.21
CA VAL A 384 38.10 -19.98 6.31
C VAL A 384 39.07 -20.87 7.10
N GLU A 385 39.85 -20.29 8.00
CA GLU A 385 40.80 -21.01 8.86
C GLU A 385 40.11 -22.02 9.78
N SER A 386 38.89 -21.71 10.23
CA SER A 386 38.08 -22.62 11.04
C SER A 386 37.47 -23.78 10.24
N ASN A 387 37.60 -23.79 8.91
CA ASN A 387 36.93 -24.74 8.02
C ASN A 387 37.84 -25.32 6.91
N PRO A 388 38.99 -25.92 7.25
CA PRO A 388 40.03 -26.32 6.28
C PRO A 388 39.55 -27.30 5.20
N GLY A 389 38.51 -28.10 5.48
CA GLY A 389 37.96 -29.08 4.52
C GLY A 389 36.97 -28.51 3.49
N HIS A 390 36.62 -27.21 3.53
CA HIS A 390 35.65 -26.62 2.61
C HIS A 390 36.36 -25.97 1.41
N GLU A 391 36.66 -26.76 0.38
CA GLU A 391 37.43 -26.33 -0.79
C GLU A 391 36.80 -25.12 -1.51
N GLY A 392 35.48 -25.15 -1.73
CA GLY A 392 34.76 -24.04 -2.40
C GLY A 392 34.88 -22.72 -1.65
N LEU A 393 34.93 -22.75 -0.32
CA LEU A 393 35.07 -21.55 0.52
C LEU A 393 36.48 -20.95 0.36
N HIS A 394 37.50 -21.81 0.38
CA HIS A 394 38.89 -21.41 0.18
C HIS A 394 39.11 -20.83 -1.22
N GLU A 395 38.56 -21.48 -2.25
CA GLU A 395 38.65 -21.01 -3.63
C GLU A 395 38.03 -19.61 -3.79
N GLN A 396 36.82 -19.39 -3.28
CA GLN A 396 36.17 -18.07 -3.36
C GLN A 396 36.93 -17.02 -2.55
N PHE A 397 37.44 -17.38 -1.37
CA PHE A 397 38.22 -16.47 -0.53
C PHE A 397 39.53 -16.05 -1.21
N SER A 398 40.36 -16.99 -1.66
CA SER A 398 41.65 -16.72 -2.30
C SER A 398 41.47 -15.85 -3.55
N ARG A 399 40.48 -16.16 -4.40
CA ARG A 399 40.16 -15.32 -5.55
C ARG A 399 39.84 -13.88 -5.17
N LEU A 400 39.16 -13.65 -4.04
CA LEU A 400 38.74 -12.30 -3.64
C LEU A 400 39.91 -11.52 -3.08
N VAL A 401 40.76 -12.20 -2.29
CA VAL A 401 42.01 -11.64 -1.77
C VAL A 401 42.94 -11.25 -2.91
N ASP A 402 43.18 -12.14 -3.88
CA ASP A 402 44.03 -11.88 -5.04
C ASP A 402 43.54 -10.66 -5.82
N ARG A 403 42.22 -10.51 -6.01
CA ARG A 403 41.61 -9.36 -6.70
C ARG A 403 41.74 -8.06 -5.93
N VAL A 404 41.49 -8.07 -4.63
CA VAL A 404 41.62 -6.86 -3.80
C VAL A 404 43.09 -6.44 -3.70
N GLY A 405 44.03 -7.39 -3.67
CA GLY A 405 45.48 -7.14 -3.67
C GLY A 405 46.06 -6.71 -5.02
N SER A 406 45.46 -7.11 -6.15
CA SER A 406 46.00 -6.88 -7.52
C SER A 406 45.45 -5.66 -8.25
N LEU A 407 44.53 -4.88 -7.68
CA LEU A 407 44.03 -3.67 -8.37
C LEU A 407 45.14 -2.61 -8.49
N PRO A 408 45.49 -2.15 -9.70
CA PRO A 408 46.61 -1.26 -9.94
C PRO A 408 46.36 0.13 -9.33
N ASP A 409 47.45 0.75 -8.85
CA ASP A 409 47.55 2.16 -8.46
C ASP A 409 47.33 3.11 -9.65
N GLN A 410 46.16 3.07 -10.28
CA GLN A 410 45.75 4.11 -11.23
C GLN A 410 45.28 5.35 -10.48
N LEU A 411 46.19 5.93 -9.71
CA LEU A 411 46.22 7.33 -9.26
C LEU A 411 47.67 7.79 -8.95
N SER A 412 48.69 7.02 -9.31
CA SER A 412 50.10 7.43 -9.20
C SER A 412 50.73 7.70 -10.57
N LYS A 413 50.09 8.56 -11.38
CA LYS A 413 50.70 9.30 -12.50
C LYS A 413 49.66 10.21 -13.14
N THR A 414 49.53 11.42 -12.60
CA THR A 414 49.27 12.57 -13.46
C THR A 414 50.60 13.31 -13.53
N GLU A 415 51.09 13.41 -14.75
CA GLU A 415 52.46 13.73 -15.10
C GLU A 415 52.83 15.15 -14.66
N LEU A 416 53.93 15.24 -13.92
CA LEU A 416 54.91 16.30 -14.11
C LEU A 416 55.38 16.24 -15.57
N SER A 417 54.88 17.12 -16.45
CA SER A 417 55.65 17.72 -17.56
C SER A 417 54.75 18.45 -18.56
N GLY A 418 54.90 19.77 -18.65
CA GLY A 418 54.58 20.58 -19.83
C GLY A 418 53.84 21.87 -19.48
N GLY A 419 54.44 23.07 -19.44
CA GLY A 419 55.80 23.46 -19.74
C GLY A 419 56.04 24.89 -19.25
N LYS A 420 57.31 25.25 -19.07
CA LYS A 420 57.75 26.64 -19.09
C LYS A 420 57.69 27.13 -20.54
N GLY A 421 57.13 28.32 -20.72
CA GLY A 421 57.04 29.08 -21.96
C GLY A 421 56.26 30.34 -21.67
#